data_AF-A0AAN5RGZ4-F1
#
_entry.id   AF-A0AAN5RGZ4-F1
#
_cell.length_a   1.000
_cell.length_b   1.000
_cell.length_c   1.000
_cell.angle_alpha   90.00
_cell.angle_beta   90.00
_cell.angle_gamma   90.00
#
_symmetry.space_group_name_H-M   'P 1'
#
loop_
_entity.id
_entity.type
_entity.pdbx_description
1 polymer ?
#
loop_
_entity_poly.entity_id
_entity_poly.type
_entity_poly.pdbx_seq_one_letter_code
_entity_poly.pdbx_strand_id
1 'polypeptide(L)'
;MPYYHGRWHAYSEAERREYGRRKREEHSRAWHEKWLSRSGLKARLWTDRAIAEFLGKPRDAGPIKAWPRSEVLKAEKTRAFKAWMAKRRAWLASRNLLPPGK
;
A
#
# COMPACT_ATOMS: atom_id res chain seq x y z
N MET A 1 -10.96 -32.86 -19.00
CA MET A 1 -10.88 -32.55 -17.56
C MET A 1 -10.05 -33.61 -16.87
N PRO A 2 -8.79 -33.34 -16.49
CA PRO A 2 -7.96 -34.33 -15.83
C PRO A 2 -8.10 -34.25 -14.30
N TYR A 3 -8.79 -35.26 -13.75
CA TYR A 3 -8.50 -36.05 -12.54
C TYR A 3 -7.68 -35.40 -11.41
N TYR A 4 -8.34 -35.12 -10.28
CA TYR A 4 -7.71 -34.78 -9.00
C TYR A 4 -7.96 -35.90 -7.97
N HIS A 5 -6.96 -36.76 -7.77
CA HIS A 5 -6.92 -37.74 -6.69
C HIS A 5 -6.14 -37.16 -5.49
N GLY A 6 -6.80 -37.00 -4.34
CA GLY A 6 -6.12 -36.74 -3.06
C GLY A 6 -6.89 -35.89 -2.05
N ARG A 7 -7.59 -36.56 -1.12
CA ARG A 7 -7.90 -36.11 0.26
C ARG A 7 -8.59 -34.75 0.48
N TRP A 8 -9.45 -34.27 -0.43
CA TRP A 8 -10.25 -33.07 -0.17
C TRP A 8 -11.39 -33.29 0.85
N HIS A 9 -11.88 -34.51 1.05
CA HIS A 9 -13.00 -34.81 1.98
C HIS A 9 -12.66 -34.78 3.48
N ALA A 10 -11.40 -34.54 3.87
CA ALA A 10 -10.99 -34.52 5.28
C ALA A 10 -10.97 -33.12 5.92
N TYR A 11 -11.08 -32.07 5.12
CA TYR A 11 -11.15 -30.69 5.60
C TYR A 11 -12.59 -30.20 5.53
N SER A 12 -13.11 -29.72 6.67
CA SER A 12 -14.40 -29.05 6.73
C SER A 12 -14.44 -27.87 5.75
N GLU A 13 -15.63 -27.50 5.26
CA GLU A 13 -15.77 -26.35 4.36
C GLU A 13 -15.21 -25.05 4.99
N ALA A 14 -15.20 -24.99 6.33
CA ALA A 14 -14.57 -23.93 7.12
C ALA A 14 -13.05 -23.86 6.92
N GLU A 15 -12.34 -24.98 6.99
CA GLU A 15 -10.87 -25.04 6.83
C GLU A 15 -10.43 -24.67 5.41
N ARG A 16 -11.23 -25.02 4.39
CA ARG A 16 -10.98 -24.59 3.00
C ARG A 16 -11.14 -23.07 2.83
N ARG A 17 -12.16 -22.48 3.45
CA ARG A 17 -12.40 -21.03 3.44
C ARG A 17 -11.31 -20.28 4.21
N GLU A 18 -10.84 -20.85 5.32
CA GLU A 18 -9.76 -20.30 6.13
C GLU A 18 -8.42 -20.34 5.40
N TYR A 19 -8.06 -21.47 4.78
CA TYR A 19 -6.86 -21.55 3.94
C TYR A 19 -6.91 -20.52 2.80
N GLY A 20 -8.05 -20.41 2.10
CA GLY A 20 -8.24 -19.41 1.05
C GLY A 20 -8.19 -17.96 1.57
N ARG A 21 -8.62 -17.68 2.81
CA ARG A 21 -8.43 -16.36 3.44
C ARG A 21 -6.96 -16.10 3.75
N ARG A 22 -6.26 -17.05 4.37
CA ARG A 22 -4.84 -16.92 4.71
C ARG A 22 -3.96 -16.67 3.48
N LYS A 23 -4.17 -17.41 2.39
CA LYS A 23 -3.41 -17.19 1.14
C LYS A 23 -3.69 -15.81 0.51
N ARG A 24 -4.94 -15.31 0.62
CA ARG A 24 -5.28 -13.94 0.17
C ARG A 24 -4.63 -12.87 1.04
N GLU A 25 -4.57 -13.07 2.35
CA GLU A 25 -3.88 -12.17 3.28
C GLU A 25 -2.36 -12.15 3.06
N GLU A 26 -1.74 -13.32 2.87
CA GLU A 26 -0.32 -13.45 2.51
C GLU A 26 -0.03 -12.70 1.21
N HIS A 27 -0.84 -12.91 0.17
CA HIS A 27 -0.67 -12.23 -1.11
C HIS A 27 -0.87 -10.72 -0.99
N SER A 28 -1.86 -10.28 -0.21
CA SER A 28 -2.11 -8.86 0.08
C SER A 28 -0.92 -8.22 0.80
N ARG A 29 -0.38 -8.89 1.84
CA ARG A 29 0.81 -8.43 2.55
C ARG A 29 2.03 -8.31 1.63
N ALA A 30 2.32 -9.36 0.86
CA ALA A 30 3.43 -9.37 -0.08
C ALA A 30 3.30 -8.26 -1.14
N TRP A 31 2.07 -7.95 -1.56
CA TRP A 31 1.79 -6.84 -2.46
C TRP A 31 2.08 -5.49 -1.78
N HIS A 32 1.59 -5.27 -0.56
CA HIS A 32 1.78 -4.04 0.21
C HIS A 32 3.24 -3.78 0.65
N GLU A 33 4.07 -4.82 0.72
CA GLU A 33 5.51 -4.69 0.94
C GLU A 33 6.22 -4.06 -0.27
N LYS A 34 5.76 -4.39 -1.49
CA LYS A 34 6.38 -3.94 -2.74
C LYS A 34 5.75 -2.65 -3.26
N TRP A 35 4.45 -2.46 -3.03
CA TRP A 35 3.65 -1.42 -3.66
C TRP A 35 2.91 -0.55 -2.66
N LEU A 36 2.80 0.74 -2.99
CA LEU A 36 1.99 1.71 -2.29
C LEU A 36 0.91 2.25 -3.24
N SER A 37 -0.34 2.03 -2.86
CA SER A 37 -1.50 2.61 -3.54
C SER A 37 -1.61 4.12 -3.24
N ARG A 38 -2.41 4.82 -4.05
CA ARG A 38 -2.73 6.24 -3.82
C ARG A 38 -3.29 6.50 -2.42
N SER A 39 -4.15 5.61 -1.92
CA SER A 39 -4.71 5.71 -0.56
C SER A 39 -3.62 5.52 0.51
N GLY A 40 -2.71 4.57 0.33
CA GLY A 40 -1.57 4.36 1.22
C GLY A 40 -0.62 5.57 1.28
N LEU A 41 -0.43 6.26 0.15
CA LEU A 41 0.33 7.51 0.10
C LEU A 41 -0.38 8.64 0.86
N LYS A 42 -1.69 8.81 0.66
CA LYS A 42 -2.48 9.83 1.38
C LYS A 42 -2.47 9.61 2.90
N ALA A 43 -2.47 8.37 3.36
CA ALA A 43 -2.30 8.04 4.77
C ALA A 43 -0.94 8.50 5.34
N ARG A 44 0.10 8.58 4.50
CA ARG A 44 1.42 9.16 4.82
C ARG A 44 1.48 10.68 4.56
N LEU A 45 0.33 11.36 4.51
CA LEU A 45 0.19 12.80 4.26
C LEU A 45 0.60 13.29 2.87
N TRP A 46 0.77 12.39 1.89
CA TRP A 46 1.02 12.78 0.51
C TRP A 46 -0.22 13.45 -0.09
N THR A 47 0.01 14.51 -0.88
CA THR A 47 -1.03 15.15 -1.68
C THR A 47 -0.91 14.71 -3.13
N ASP A 48 -1.99 14.81 -3.91
CA ASP A 48 -1.97 14.42 -5.33
C ASP A 48 -0.93 15.23 -6.15
N ARG A 49 -0.74 16.50 -5.78
CA ARG A 49 0.30 17.35 -6.36
C ARG A 49 1.71 16.89 -5.99
N ALA A 50 1.95 16.54 -4.73
CA ALA A 50 3.24 16.01 -4.30
C ALA A 50 3.53 14.64 -4.92
N ILE A 51 2.50 13.81 -5.13
CA ILE A 51 2.64 12.57 -5.88
C ILE A 51 3.11 12.88 -7.30
N ALA A 52 2.52 13.85 -8.01
CA ALA A 52 2.95 14.20 -9.37
C ALA A 52 4.34 14.87 -9.43
N GLU A 53 4.74 15.59 -8.38
CA GLU A 53 6.00 16.35 -8.33
C GLU A 53 7.20 15.46 -7.91
N PHE A 54 7.00 14.59 -6.91
CA PHE A 54 8.06 13.75 -6.34
C PHE A 54 8.03 12.31 -6.85
N LEU A 55 6.88 11.84 -7.33
CA LEU A 55 6.74 10.52 -7.95
C LEU A 55 6.35 10.69 -9.41
N GLY A 56 6.84 9.78 -10.24
CA GLY A 56 6.44 9.72 -11.65
C GLY A 56 5.02 9.19 -11.81
N LYS A 57 4.71 8.79 -13.04
CA LYS A 57 3.47 8.08 -13.36
C LYS A 57 3.37 6.78 -12.54
N PRO A 58 2.18 6.41 -12.04
CA PRO A 58 2.01 5.15 -11.34
C PRO A 58 2.26 3.98 -12.30
N ARG A 59 2.79 2.89 -11.76
CA ARG A 59 3.08 1.67 -12.51
C ARG A 59 1.93 0.68 -12.38
N ASP A 60 1.88 -0.24 -13.33
CA ASP A 60 0.96 -1.36 -13.26
C ASP A 60 1.41 -2.33 -12.15
N ALA A 61 0.56 -2.52 -11.15
CA ALA A 61 0.82 -3.39 -10.00
C ALA A 61 -0.20 -4.54 -9.95
N GLY A 62 -0.79 -4.91 -11.09
CA GLY A 62 -1.78 -5.97 -11.22
C GLY A 62 -3.19 -5.40 -11.22
N PRO A 63 -3.97 -5.52 -10.14
CA PRO A 63 -5.37 -5.07 -10.14
C PRO A 63 -5.52 -3.55 -10.13
N ILE A 64 -4.51 -2.82 -9.65
CA ILE A 64 -4.52 -1.36 -9.55
C ILE A 64 -3.18 -0.75 -9.95
N LYS A 65 -3.20 0.53 -10.33
CA LYS A 65 -1.98 1.32 -10.54
C LYS A 65 -1.42 1.79 -9.19
N ALA A 66 -0.13 1.57 -8.96
CA ALA A 66 0.54 1.87 -7.71
C ALA A 66 1.99 2.33 -7.91
N TRP A 67 2.63 2.82 -6.85
CA TRP A 67 4.03 3.23 -6.87
C TRP A 67 4.89 2.19 -6.14
N PRO A 68 6.10 1.89 -6.63
CA PRO A 68 7.02 1.02 -5.91
C PRO A 68 7.36 1.64 -4.56
N ARG A 69 7.30 0.86 -3.49
CA ARG A 69 7.65 1.33 -2.15
C ARG A 69 9.08 1.85 -2.09
N SER A 70 9.99 1.26 -2.85
CA SER A 70 11.39 1.70 -2.97
C SER A 70 11.51 3.13 -3.52
N GLU A 71 10.74 3.51 -4.55
CA GLU A 71 10.74 4.86 -5.11
C GLU A 71 10.15 5.87 -4.13
N VAL A 72 9.08 5.49 -3.43
CA VAL A 72 8.47 6.32 -2.37
C VAL A 72 9.48 6.58 -1.26
N LEU A 73 10.16 5.55 -0.76
CA LEU A 73 11.19 5.69 0.26
C LEU A 73 12.38 6.54 -0.23
N LYS A 74 12.75 6.42 -1.51
CA LYS A 74 13.79 7.26 -2.11
C LYS A 74 13.36 8.73 -2.13
N ALA A 75 12.13 9.01 -2.53
CA ALA A 75 11.55 10.36 -2.51
C ALA A 75 11.51 10.92 -1.08
N GLU A 76 11.04 10.14 -0.09
CA GLU A 76 10.98 10.54 1.32
C GLU A 76 12.36 10.90 1.90
N LYS A 77 13.44 10.28 1.40
CA LYS A 77 14.81 10.57 1.83
C LYS A 77 15.35 11.89 1.26
N THR A 78 14.80 12.39 0.15
CA THR A 78 15.30 13.62 -0.49
C THR A 78 15.10 14.84 0.39
N ARG A 79 16.05 15.78 0.35
CA ARG A 79 15.98 17.02 1.12
C ARG A 79 14.78 17.89 0.71
N ALA A 80 14.45 17.91 -0.58
CA ALA A 80 13.29 18.61 -1.12
C ALA A 80 11.98 18.07 -0.52
N PHE A 81 11.80 16.75 -0.48
CA PHE A 81 10.62 16.15 0.12
C PHE A 81 10.53 16.40 1.62
N LYS A 82 11.64 16.28 2.36
CA LYS A 82 11.66 16.58 3.80
C LYS A 82 11.23 18.02 4.09
N ALA A 83 11.72 18.98 3.32
CA ALA A 83 11.33 20.39 3.44
C ALA A 83 9.84 20.59 3.11
N TRP A 84 9.35 19.94 2.05
CA TRP A 84 7.93 19.96 1.69
C TRP A 84 7.06 19.35 2.80
N MET A 85 7.47 18.20 3.36
CA MET A 85 6.73 17.52 4.41
C MET A 85 6.70 18.34 5.70
N ALA A 86 7.79 19.02 6.06
CA ALA A 86 7.81 19.95 7.19
C ALA A 86 6.76 21.07 7.02
N LYS A 87 6.73 21.72 5.84
CA LYS A 87 5.72 22.75 5.51
C LYS A 87 4.30 22.18 5.58
N ARG A 88 4.08 20.98 5.05
CA ARG A 88 2.76 20.33 5.06
C ARG A 88 2.30 19.97 6.46
N ARG A 89 3.18 19.48 7.34
CA ARG A 89 2.86 19.23 8.76
C ARG A 89 2.51 20.53 9.48
N ALA A 90 3.29 21.60 9.29
CA ALA A 90 3.00 22.90 9.87
C ALA A 90 1.62 23.44 9.41
N TRP A 91 1.30 23.30 8.12
CA TRP A 91 -0.01 23.69 7.57
C TRP A 91 -1.17 22.85 8.13
N LEU A 92 -0.96 21.56 8.37
CA LEU A 92 -1.99 20.70 8.99
C LEU A 92 -2.17 21.04 10.47
N ALA A 93 -1.08 21.29 11.18
CA ALA A 93 -1.09 21.67 12.59
C ALA A 93 -1.81 23.02 12.79
N SER A 94 -1.55 24.03 11.96
CA SER A 94 -2.21 25.34 12.05
C SER A 94 -3.72 25.28 11.83
N ARG A 95 -4.21 24.22 11.17
CA ARG A 95 -5.64 23.99 10.90
C ARG A 95 -6.27 22.95 11.82
N ASN A 96 -5.49 22.42 12.78
CA ASN A 96 -5.90 21.31 13.66
C ASN A 96 -6.39 20.07 12.87
N LEU A 97 -5.85 19.85 11.67
CA LEU A 97 -6.17 18.72 10.78
C LEU A 97 -5.09 17.65 10.79
N LEU A 98 -4.17 17.71 11.77
CA LEU A 98 -3.17 16.66 11.92
C LEU A 98 -3.90 15.39 12.37
N PRO A 99 -3.81 14.28 11.63
CA PRO A 99 -4.40 13.03 12.10
C PRO A 99 -3.78 12.65 13.45
N PRO A 100 -4.55 12.08 14.39
CA PRO A 100 -4.00 11.59 15.64
C PRO A 100 -2.88 10.60 15.30
N GLY A 101 -1.68 10.86 15.81
CA GLY A 101 -0.55 9.97 15.60
C GLY A 101 -0.93 8.56 16.05
N LYS A 102 -0.81 7.58 15.15
CA LYS A 102 -0.88 6.16 15.52
C LYS A 102 0.39 5.75 16.27
#